data_AF-A0A7C5MW83-F1
#
_entry.id   AF-A0A7C5MW83-F1
#
_cell.length_a   1.000
_cell.length_b   1.000
_cell.length_c   1.000
_cell.angle_alpha   90.00
_cell.angle_beta   90.00
_cell.angle_gamma   90.00
#
_symmetry.space_group_name_H-M   'P 1'
#
loop_
_entity.id
_entity.type
_entity.pdbx_description
1 polymer ?
#
loop_
_entity_poly.entity_id
_entity_poly.type
_entity_poly.pdbx_seq_one_letter_code
_entity_poly.pdbx_strand_id
1 'polypeptide(L)'
;MAKKVVLHGRGIVEGKCRAEALVSAKPISFLGDVDPATGKIVEKRHDLYGECTKDKVLCFPYGHGSTVGSYVLYSLAKNGLAPKAIINLKADPVIVVGAVIAN
;
A
#
# COMPACT_ATOMS: atom_id res chain seq x y z
N MET A 1 19.14 -23.69 0.56
CA MET A 1 19.01 -22.36 -0.09
C MET A 1 17.60 -22.26 -0.64
N ALA A 2 16.84 -21.20 -0.32
CA ALA A 2 15.49 -21.03 -0.84
C ALA A 2 15.54 -20.78 -2.36
N LYS A 3 14.69 -21.46 -3.12
CA LYS A 3 14.60 -21.32 -4.59
C LYS A 3 14.07 -19.92 -4.92
N LYS A 4 14.75 -19.18 -5.78
CA LYS A 4 14.28 -17.87 -6.25
C LYS A 4 13.03 -18.06 -7.08
N VAL A 5 11.92 -17.46 -6.66
CA VAL A 5 10.65 -17.42 -7.39
C VAL A 5 10.47 -16.01 -7.96
N VAL A 6 10.08 -15.92 -9.23
CA VAL A 6 9.70 -14.66 -9.87
C VAL A 6 8.22 -14.76 -10.21
N LEU A 7 7.45 -13.80 -9.72
CA LEU A 7 6.01 -13.70 -9.98
C LEU A 7 5.77 -12.57 -10.98
N HIS A 8 4.87 -12.80 -11.93
CA HIS A 8 4.47 -11.81 -12.92
C HIS A 8 3.04 -11.35 -12.64
N GLY A 9 2.87 -10.07 -12.36
CA GLY A 9 1.57 -9.43 -12.18
C GLY A 9 1.21 -8.50 -13.34
N ARG A 10 0.00 -7.93 -13.30
CA ARG A 10 -0.42 -6.87 -14.21
C ARG A 10 0.06 -5.52 -13.68
N GLY A 11 1.02 -4.90 -14.38
CA GLY A 11 1.46 -3.53 -14.07
C GLY A 11 0.38 -2.52 -14.41
N ILE A 12 0.02 -1.65 -13.45
CA ILE A 12 -0.96 -0.57 -13.64
C ILE A 12 -0.28 0.80 -13.69
N VAL A 13 0.67 1.02 -12.78
CA VAL A 13 1.50 2.23 -12.70
C VAL A 13 2.94 1.81 -12.92
N GLU A 14 3.67 2.55 -13.75
CA GLU A 14 5.08 2.27 -14.05
C GLU A 14 5.97 2.65 -12.87
N GLY A 15 7.00 1.86 -12.62
CA GLY A 15 7.97 2.12 -11.55
C GLY A 15 8.90 0.94 -11.29
N LYS A 16 10.01 1.19 -10.59
CA LYS A 16 10.95 0.16 -10.11
C LYS A 16 11.42 0.53 -8.72
N CYS A 17 11.28 -0.40 -7.78
CA CYS A 17 11.76 -0.21 -6.41
C CYS A 17 12.30 -1.52 -5.83
N ARG A 18 13.07 -1.40 -4.74
CA ARG A 18 13.49 -2.52 -3.90
C ARG A 18 13.29 -2.11 -2.45
N ALA A 19 12.43 -2.84 -1.76
CA ALA A 19 12.08 -2.60 -0.38
C ALA A 19 11.64 -3.91 0.28
N GLU A 20 11.58 -3.91 1.60
CA GLU A 20 11.04 -5.05 2.36
C GLU A 20 9.53 -5.17 2.11
N ALA A 21 9.06 -6.41 1.92
CA ALA A 21 7.64 -6.68 1.73
C ALA A 21 6.90 -6.64 3.07
N LEU A 22 5.91 -5.77 3.17
CA LEU A 22 4.96 -5.73 4.27
C LEU A 22 3.66 -6.38 3.79
N VAL A 23 3.39 -7.59 4.26
CA VAL A 23 2.35 -8.46 3.72
C VAL A 23 1.19 -8.60 4.68
N SER A 24 -0.01 -8.32 4.20
CA SER A 24 -1.27 -8.54 4.92
C SER A 24 -2.13 -9.57 4.21
N ALA A 25 -2.79 -10.42 4.99
CA ALA A 25 -3.87 -11.28 4.51
C ALA A 25 -5.23 -10.57 4.50
N LYS A 26 -5.32 -9.37 5.10
CA LYS A 26 -6.54 -8.56 5.22
C LYS A 26 -6.54 -7.40 4.23
N PRO A 27 -7.72 -6.97 3.77
CA PRO A 27 -7.81 -5.77 2.95
C PRO A 27 -7.48 -4.53 3.78
N ILE A 28 -6.94 -3.49 3.12
CA ILE A 28 -6.56 -2.22 3.76
C ILE A 28 -7.42 -1.10 3.21
N SER A 29 -7.97 -0.28 4.09
CA SER A 29 -8.56 1.02 3.77
C SER A 29 -7.59 2.15 4.10
N PHE A 30 -7.09 2.84 3.07
CA PHE A 30 -6.36 4.09 3.28
C PHE A 30 -7.24 5.20 3.87
N LEU A 31 -8.56 4.99 3.93
CA LEU A 31 -9.47 5.82 4.69
C LEU A 31 -9.71 5.18 6.07
N GLY A 32 -8.96 5.63 7.08
CA GLY A 32 -9.17 5.24 8.48
C GLY A 32 -8.19 4.19 9.02
N ASP A 33 -7.70 3.25 8.20
CA ASP A 33 -6.79 2.22 8.72
C ASP A 33 -5.34 2.70 8.76
N VAL A 34 -4.99 3.72 7.98
CA VAL A 34 -3.63 4.29 7.90
C VAL A 34 -3.65 5.73 8.39
N ASP A 35 -2.78 6.04 9.34
CA ASP A 35 -2.58 7.40 9.82
C ASP A 35 -1.71 8.20 8.81
N PRO A 36 -2.25 9.26 8.17
CA PRO A 36 -1.52 10.06 7.19
C PRO A 36 -0.32 10.82 7.76
N ALA A 37 -0.28 11.05 9.08
CA ALA A 37 0.79 11.79 9.73
C ALA A 37 1.97 10.90 10.12
N THR A 38 1.75 9.60 10.32
CA THR A 38 2.79 8.66 10.76
C THR A 38 3.09 7.55 9.76
N GLY A 39 2.19 7.29 8.80
CA GLY A 39 2.29 6.19 7.85
C GLY A 39 2.01 4.81 8.49
N LYS A 40 1.57 4.79 9.74
CA LYS A 40 1.30 3.56 10.50
C LYS A 40 -0.12 3.08 10.29
N ILE A 41 -0.28 1.76 10.31
CA ILE A 41 -1.59 1.12 10.32
C ILE A 41 -2.15 1.18 11.75
N VAL A 42 -3.28 1.86 11.93
CA VAL A 42 -3.90 2.16 13.23
C VAL A 42 -5.17 1.35 13.49
N GLU A 43 -5.66 0.58 12.52
CA GLU A 43 -6.79 -0.33 12.71
C GLU A 43 -6.38 -1.51 13.59
N LYS A 44 -6.89 -1.56 14.83
CA LYS A 44 -6.52 -2.54 15.86
C LYS A 44 -6.83 -3.99 15.47
N ARG A 45 -7.80 -4.21 14.60
CA ARG A 45 -8.18 -5.54 14.12
C ARG A 45 -7.40 -5.96 12.88
N HIS A 46 -6.56 -5.07 12.33
CA HIS A 46 -5.71 -5.36 11.20
C HIS A 46 -4.50 -6.20 11.64
N ASP A 47 -4.04 -7.12 10.79
CA ASP A 47 -2.88 -7.98 11.09
C ASP A 47 -1.56 -7.21 11.12
N LEU A 48 -1.48 -6.11 10.38
CA LEU A 48 -0.37 -5.17 10.38
C LEU A 48 -0.52 -4.00 11.37
N TYR A 49 -1.37 -4.10 12.39
CA TYR A 49 -1.55 -3.03 13.37
C TYR A 49 -0.21 -2.60 14.00
N GLY A 50 0.09 -1.30 13.95
CA GLY A 50 1.32 -0.69 14.46
C GLY A 50 2.48 -0.63 13.47
N GLU A 51 2.41 -1.37 12.36
CA GLU A 51 3.43 -1.38 11.31
C GLU A 51 3.38 -0.11 10.46
N CYS A 52 4.56 0.32 9.98
CA CYS A 52 4.70 1.49 9.13
C CYS A 52 4.82 1.10 7.65
N THR A 53 4.02 1.73 6.80
CA THR A 53 4.02 1.49 5.35
C THR A 53 5.19 2.17 4.63
N LYS A 54 5.84 3.15 5.28
CA LYS A 54 6.97 3.91 4.73
C LYS A 54 8.10 2.99 4.29
N ASP A 55 8.63 3.25 3.09
CA ASP A 55 9.80 2.55 2.54
C ASP A 55 9.61 1.02 2.40
N LYS A 56 8.37 0.52 2.43
CA LYS A 56 7.99 -0.89 2.24
C LYS A 56 7.33 -1.14 0.88
N VAL A 57 7.33 -2.39 0.45
CA VAL A 57 6.41 -2.89 -0.59
C VAL A 57 5.17 -3.42 0.11
N LEU A 58 4.06 -2.70 0.01
CA LEU A 58 2.82 -3.05 0.70
C LEU A 58 2.03 -4.07 -0.15
N CYS A 59 1.86 -5.28 0.38
CA CYS A 59 1.19 -6.40 -0.29
C CYS A 59 -0.10 -6.76 0.46
N PHE A 60 -1.26 -6.64 -0.19
CA PHE A 60 -2.55 -6.93 0.45
C PHE A 60 -3.59 -7.36 -0.62
N PRO A 61 -4.64 -8.12 -0.27
CA PRO A 61 -5.56 -8.70 -1.25
C PRO A 61 -6.27 -7.64 -2.11
N TYR A 62 -6.88 -6.62 -1.49
CA TYR A 62 -7.58 -5.53 -2.18
C TYR A 62 -7.73 -4.32 -1.26
N GLY A 63 -7.85 -3.14 -1.86
CA GLY A 63 -8.28 -1.94 -1.14
C GLY A 63 -9.79 -1.96 -0.93
N HIS A 64 -10.25 -1.31 0.14
CA HIS A 64 -11.66 -0.99 0.30
C HIS A 64 -11.81 0.43 0.86
N GLY A 65 -13.03 0.98 0.79
CA GLY A 65 -13.33 2.33 1.26
C GLY A 65 -13.85 3.22 0.16
N SER A 66 -13.90 4.53 0.46
CA SER A 66 -14.43 5.55 -0.45
C SER A 66 -13.31 6.24 -1.25
N THR A 67 -13.67 7.06 -2.22
CA THR A 67 -12.77 7.84 -3.10
C THR A 67 -11.70 8.63 -2.34
N VAL A 68 -11.94 8.95 -1.06
CA VAL A 68 -11.02 9.68 -0.18
C VAL A 68 -9.69 8.93 0.05
N GLY A 69 -9.65 7.61 -0.09
CA GLY A 69 -8.42 6.82 0.12
C GLY A 69 -7.26 7.22 -0.79
N SER A 70 -7.54 7.75 -1.99
CA SER A 70 -6.51 8.22 -2.92
C SER A 70 -5.77 9.46 -2.41
N TYR A 71 -6.48 10.36 -1.72
CA TYR A 71 -5.89 11.56 -1.11
C TYR A 71 -5.02 11.23 0.09
N VAL A 72 -5.35 10.18 0.85
CA VAL A 72 -4.50 9.72 1.94
C VAL A 72 -3.19 9.15 1.41
N LEU A 73 -3.23 8.33 0.35
CA LEU A 73 -2.03 7.88 -0.36
C LEU A 73 -1.17 9.04 -0.85
N TYR A 74 -1.80 10.05 -1.45
CA TYR A 74 -1.11 11.26 -1.88
C TYR A 74 -0.48 12.02 -0.71
N SER A 75 -1.20 12.19 0.40
CA SER A 75 -0.70 12.86 1.60
C SER A 75 0.49 12.12 2.19
N LEU A 76 0.42 10.78 2.27
CA LEU A 76 1.54 9.95 2.70
C LEU A 76 2.77 10.16 1.83
N ALA A 77 2.60 10.23 0.50
CA ALA A 77 3.71 10.46 -0.41
C ALA A 77 4.32 11.85 -0.25
N LYS A 78 3.48 12.88 -0.15
CA LYS A 78 3.93 14.26 0.14
C LYS A 78 4.70 14.36 1.45
N ASN A 79 4.34 13.56 2.45
CA ASN A 79 5.00 13.51 3.74
C ASN A 79 6.23 12.58 3.77
N GLY A 80 6.56 11.89 2.68
CA GLY A 80 7.65 10.91 2.64
C GLY A 80 7.39 9.68 3.51
N LEU A 81 6.10 9.33 3.69
CA LEU A 81 5.59 8.22 4.51
C LEU A 81 4.92 7.13 3.66
N ALA A 82 4.83 7.31 2.34
CA ALA A 82 4.20 6.34 1.46
C ALA A 82 5.01 5.04 1.31
N PRO A 83 4.33 3.93 0.98
CA PRO A 83 5.00 2.73 0.50
C PRO A 83 5.72 2.99 -0.83
N LYS A 84 6.82 2.26 -1.07
CA LYS A 84 7.61 2.33 -2.31
C LYS A 84 6.93 1.63 -3.48
N ALA A 85 6.06 0.68 -3.19
CA ALA A 85 5.21 0.00 -4.16
C ALA A 85 4.02 -0.64 -3.46
N ILE A 86 2.95 -0.85 -4.21
CA ILE A 86 1.74 -1.54 -3.78
C ILE A 86 1.51 -2.74 -4.69
N ILE A 87 1.24 -3.90 -4.10
CA ILE A 87 0.88 -5.12 -4.80
C ILE A 87 -0.48 -5.60 -4.29
N ASN A 88 -1.45 -5.72 -5.21
CA ASN A 88 -2.78 -6.22 -4.90
C ASN A 88 -3.17 -7.42 -5.74
N LEU A 89 -3.99 -8.32 -5.17
CA LEU A 89 -4.63 -9.41 -5.93
C LEU A 89 -5.72 -8.86 -6.84
N LYS A 90 -6.48 -7.88 -6.34
CA LYS A 90 -7.50 -7.16 -7.12
C LYS A 90 -7.20 -5.67 -7.07
N ALA A 91 -6.95 -5.09 -8.25
CA ALA A 91 -6.75 -3.66 -8.38
C ALA A 91 -8.05 -2.91 -8.06
N ASP A 92 -7.94 -1.90 -7.20
CA ASP A 92 -9.02 -0.99 -6.85
C ASP A 92 -8.73 0.40 -7.49
N PRO A 93 -9.69 1.01 -8.21
CA PRO A 93 -9.48 2.29 -8.88
C PRO A 93 -9.01 3.42 -7.96
N VAL A 94 -9.45 3.46 -6.70
CA VAL A 94 -9.04 4.49 -5.73
C VAL A 94 -7.56 4.34 -5.38
N ILE A 95 -7.10 3.11 -5.18
CA ILE A 95 -5.69 2.81 -4.92
C ILE A 95 -4.84 3.13 -6.14
N VAL A 96 -5.33 2.79 -7.34
CA VAL A 96 -4.65 3.11 -8.60
C VAL A 96 -4.51 4.62 -8.77
N VAL A 97 -5.58 5.40 -8.60
CA VAL A 97 -5.52 6.85 -8.67
C VAL A 97 -4.53 7.40 -7.66
N GLY A 98 -4.58 6.92 -6.41
CA GLY A 98 -3.63 7.29 -5.36
C GLY A 98 -2.18 7.02 -5.78
N ALA A 99 -1.89 5.84 -6.34
CA ALA A 99 -0.56 5.49 -6.81
C ALA A 99 -0.10 6.33 -8.02
N VAL A 100 -1.01 6.70 -8.93
CA VAL A 100 -0.68 7.55 -10.08
C VAL A 100 -0.30 8.96 -9.64
N ILE A 101 -1.07 9.57 -8.72
CA ILE A 101 -0.83 10.95 -8.28
C ILE A 101 0.31 11.07 -7.25
N ALA A 102 0.69 9.96 -6.62
CA ALA A 102 1.71 9.88 -5.58
C ALA A 102 3.07 9.38 -6.10
N ASN A 103 3.24 9.23 -7.42
CA ASN A 103 4.46 8.71 -8.05
C ASN A 103 5.60 9.72 -8.06
#